data_AF-A0A8B6E8Y0-F1
#
_entry.id   AF-A0A8B6E8Y0-F1
#
_cell.length_a   1.000
_cell.length_b   1.000
_cell.length_c   1.000
_cell.angle_alpha   90.00
_cell.angle_beta   90.00
_cell.angle_gamma   90.00
#
_symmetry.space_group_name_H-M   'P 1'
#
loop_
_entity.id
_entity.type
_entity.pdbx_description
1 polymer ?
#
loop_
_entity_poly.entity_id
_entity_poly.type
_entity_poly.pdbx_seq_one_letter_code
_entity_poly.pdbx_strand_id
1 'polypeptide(L)'
;MHKDQIALSKAIESGDTDLVYTVLLRLKESMTQGDFLMSIRSMPISYSLFLQYCRQQNPKLLEDLYYQEDNFIEEGNCKVMRSFDDERLDDRTETLNQAIKCYQKGRHDFVIKQTEDQIKLLKYQRRLEEEFNRPYMDLSLHQTIYRLTVENNFKVSEQLRKEFKVPDRRYWWIKIQALAEAGEWVELDKFSRNKKPPVGMEAFVEVCAKHHNVNEAMKYMSEVSPEQKVRCLVKVGNKKAAADTAFENRNEEELNFVLSKCGHSDRQLVESIKSMKQQLGLKR
;
A
#
# COMPACT_ATOMS: atom_id res chain seq x y z
N MET A 1 -15.91 38.52 -27.27
CA MET A 1 -15.45 38.73 -25.88
C MET A 1 -16.59 38.77 -24.85
N HIS A 2 -17.51 39.75 -24.86
CA HIS A 2 -18.49 39.87 -23.76
C HIS A 2 -19.55 38.75 -23.74
N LYS A 3 -20.00 38.27 -24.91
CA LYS A 3 -20.97 37.15 -25.01
C LYS A 3 -20.36 35.78 -24.63
N ASP A 4 -19.06 35.64 -24.86
CA ASP A 4 -18.29 34.41 -24.67
C ASP A 4 -18.09 34.10 -23.18
N GLN A 5 -17.76 35.12 -22.39
CA GLN A 5 -17.69 35.02 -20.93
C GLN A 5 -19.06 34.76 -20.30
N ILE A 6 -20.12 35.38 -20.83
CA ILE A 6 -21.50 35.14 -20.38
C ILE A 6 -21.91 33.69 -20.67
N ALA A 7 -21.57 33.17 -21.86
CA ALA A 7 -21.86 31.79 -22.22
C ALA A 7 -21.17 30.81 -21.26
N LEU A 8 -19.91 31.06 -20.91
CA LEU A 8 -19.18 30.24 -19.95
C LEU A 8 -19.76 30.32 -18.54
N SER A 9 -20.16 31.51 -18.08
CA SER A 9 -20.83 31.69 -16.79
C SER A 9 -22.15 30.92 -16.72
N LYS A 10 -22.96 31.01 -17.78
CA LYS A 10 -24.25 30.30 -17.86
C LYS A 10 -24.08 28.78 -17.95
N ALA A 11 -23.05 28.31 -18.65
CA ALA A 11 -22.70 26.90 -18.66
C ALA A 11 -22.32 26.41 -17.25
N ILE A 12 -21.53 27.17 -16.50
CA ILE A 12 -21.18 26.82 -15.11
C ILE A 12 -22.43 26.81 -14.21
N GLU A 13 -23.28 27.83 -14.30
CA GLU A 13 -24.53 27.93 -13.53
C GLU A 13 -25.48 26.76 -13.80
N SER A 14 -25.44 26.18 -15.00
CA SER A 14 -26.26 25.02 -15.35
C SER A 14 -25.86 23.74 -14.62
N GLY A 15 -24.63 23.66 -14.12
CA GLY A 15 -24.06 22.44 -13.53
C GLY A 15 -23.74 21.32 -14.53
N ASP A 16 -23.98 21.54 -15.83
CA ASP A 16 -23.68 20.59 -16.90
C ASP A 16 -22.21 20.70 -17.32
N THR A 17 -21.41 19.70 -16.96
CA THR A 17 -19.99 19.64 -17.31
C THR A 17 -19.74 19.54 -18.81
N ASP A 18 -20.62 18.88 -19.57
CA ASP A 18 -20.47 18.74 -21.02
C ASP A 18 -20.70 20.09 -21.72
N LEU A 19 -21.68 20.86 -21.25
CA LEU A 19 -21.91 22.22 -21.73
C LEU A 19 -20.71 23.13 -21.42
N VAL A 20 -20.11 23.00 -20.23
CA VAL A 20 -18.90 23.75 -19.88
C VAL A 20 -17.73 23.38 -20.79
N TYR A 21 -17.49 22.09 -21.07
CA TYR A 21 -16.45 21.67 -22.02
C TYR A 21 -16.72 22.17 -23.43
N THR A 22 -17.96 22.11 -23.90
CA THR A 22 -18.36 22.60 -25.23
C THR A 22 -18.02 24.07 -25.39
N VAL A 23 -18.33 24.90 -24.38
CA VAL A 23 -17.97 26.31 -24.40
C VAL A 23 -16.45 26.51 -24.30
N LEU A 24 -15.77 25.82 -23.39
CA LEU A 24 -14.31 25.92 -23.21
C LEU A 24 -13.54 25.61 -24.50
N LEU A 25 -13.90 24.53 -25.19
CA LEU A 25 -13.22 24.12 -26.43
C LEU A 25 -13.47 25.13 -27.56
N ARG A 26 -14.70 25.63 -27.69
CA ARG A 26 -15.01 26.69 -28.66
C ARG A 26 -14.23 27.98 -28.38
N LEU A 27 -14.10 28.36 -27.11
CA LEU A 27 -13.31 29.53 -26.72
C LEU A 27 -11.83 29.36 -27.06
N LYS A 28 -11.28 28.18 -26.79
CA LYS A 28 -9.89 27.82 -27.13
C LYS A 28 -9.62 27.93 -28.65
N GLU A 29 -10.59 27.57 -29.49
CA GLU A 29 -10.46 27.70 -30.95
C GLU A 29 -10.63 29.14 -31.45
N SER A 30 -11.49 29.93 -30.80
CA SER A 30 -11.81 31.30 -31.23
C SER A 30 -10.84 32.39 -30.75
N MET A 31 -10.03 32.10 -29.73
CA MET A 31 -9.18 33.09 -29.06
C MET A 31 -7.70 32.71 -29.19
N THR A 32 -6.81 33.69 -29.01
CA THR A 32 -5.39 33.39 -28.82
C THR A 32 -5.20 32.63 -27.50
N GLN A 33 -4.14 31.82 -27.40
CA GLN A 33 -3.87 31.05 -26.18
C GLN A 33 -3.75 31.95 -24.94
N GLY A 34 -3.11 33.13 -25.07
CA GLY A 34 -2.98 34.08 -23.97
C GLY A 34 -4.33 34.63 -23.49
N ASP A 35 -5.17 35.10 -24.43
CA ASP A 35 -6.49 35.67 -24.09
C ASP A 35 -7.44 34.62 -23.52
N PHE A 36 -7.37 33.38 -24.04
CA PHE A 36 -8.13 32.26 -23.54
C PHE A 36 -7.76 31.94 -22.08
N LEU A 37 -6.46 31.78 -21.80
CA LEU A 37 -5.97 31.47 -20.45
C LEU A 37 -6.31 32.58 -19.44
N MET A 38 -6.19 33.85 -19.84
CA MET A 38 -6.62 34.99 -19.02
C MET A 38 -8.12 34.93 -18.71
N SER A 39 -8.95 34.57 -19.69
CA SER A 39 -10.40 34.49 -19.51
C SER A 39 -10.80 33.38 -18.54
N ILE A 40 -10.26 32.16 -18.71
CA ILE A 40 -10.62 31.03 -17.85
C ILE A 40 -10.05 31.15 -16.43
N ARG A 41 -8.91 31.83 -16.23
CA ARG A 41 -8.32 32.04 -14.89
C ARG A 41 -9.23 32.80 -13.94
N SER A 42 -10.06 33.70 -14.47
CA SER A 42 -11.05 34.44 -13.67
C SER A 42 -12.19 33.55 -13.12
N MET A 43 -12.30 32.31 -13.60
CA MET A 43 -13.42 31.39 -13.31
C MET A 43 -12.86 30.04 -12.82
N PRO A 44 -12.76 29.82 -11.50
CA PRO A 44 -12.07 28.66 -10.92
C PRO A 44 -12.59 27.29 -11.41
N ILE A 45 -13.90 27.15 -11.64
CA ILE A 45 -14.52 25.91 -12.12
C ILE A 45 -14.13 25.62 -13.58
N SER A 46 -14.17 26.63 -14.44
CA SER A 46 -13.73 26.52 -15.82
C SER A 46 -12.25 26.17 -15.91
N TYR A 47 -11.44 26.81 -15.07
CA TYR A 47 -10.01 26.56 -15.04
C TYR A 47 -9.69 25.13 -14.57
N SER A 48 -10.35 24.64 -13.51
CA SER A 48 -10.11 23.27 -13.02
C SER A 48 -10.54 22.20 -14.03
N LEU A 49 -11.67 22.40 -14.72
CA LEU A 49 -12.11 21.52 -15.81
C LEU A 49 -11.13 21.58 -17.00
N PHE A 50 -10.61 22.75 -17.32
CA PHE A 50 -9.59 22.86 -18.36
C PHE A 50 -8.29 22.15 -18.00
N LEU A 51 -7.82 22.24 -16.75
CA LEU A 51 -6.67 21.47 -16.26
C LEU A 51 -6.93 19.96 -16.36
N GLN A 52 -8.14 19.50 -16.03
CA GLN A 52 -8.54 18.10 -16.19
C GLN A 52 -8.51 17.65 -17.65
N TYR A 53 -8.98 18.49 -18.58
CA TYR A 53 -8.86 18.25 -20.02
C TYR A 53 -7.39 18.15 -20.46
N CYS A 54 -6.54 19.08 -20.01
CA CYS A 54 -5.12 19.09 -20.35
C CYS A 54 -4.38 17.85 -19.83
N ARG A 55 -4.73 17.34 -18.63
CA ARG A 55 -4.17 16.08 -18.10
C ARG A 55 -4.33 14.89 -19.05
N GLN A 56 -5.43 14.85 -19.83
CA GLN A 56 -5.71 13.75 -20.75
C GLN A 56 -5.19 14.01 -22.16
N GLN A 57 -5.33 15.24 -22.66
CA GLN A 57 -5.13 15.55 -24.08
C GLN A 57 -3.80 16.26 -24.36
N ASN A 58 -3.24 16.98 -23.40
CA ASN A 58 -2.00 17.73 -23.59
C ASN A 58 -1.24 17.94 -22.26
N PRO A 59 -0.51 16.91 -21.79
CA PRO A 59 0.27 17.00 -20.56
C PRO A 59 1.36 18.07 -20.58
N LYS A 60 1.89 18.41 -21.75
CA LYS A 60 2.91 19.45 -21.89
C LYS A 60 2.34 20.84 -21.61
N LEU A 61 1.17 21.15 -22.19
CA LEU A 61 0.47 22.40 -21.90
C LEU A 61 0.11 22.49 -20.41
N LEU A 62 -0.26 21.37 -19.79
CA LEU A 62 -0.52 21.34 -18.35
C LEU A 62 0.72 21.75 -17.53
N GLU A 63 1.89 21.18 -17.86
CA GLU A 63 3.15 21.52 -17.20
C GLU A 63 3.50 23.02 -17.39
N ASP A 64 3.32 23.55 -18.60
CA ASP A 64 3.54 24.98 -18.89
C ASP A 64 2.62 25.89 -18.06
N LEU A 65 1.37 25.49 -17.84
CA LEU A 65 0.43 26.23 -16.99
C LEU A 65 0.86 26.24 -15.53
N TYR A 66 1.29 25.09 -15.00
CA TYR A 66 1.81 25.02 -13.64
C TYR A 66 3.08 25.85 -13.45
N TYR A 67 3.96 25.85 -14.45
CA TYR A 67 5.14 26.71 -14.46
C TYR A 67 4.79 28.21 -14.42
N GLN A 68 3.81 28.64 -15.22
CA GLN A 68 3.35 30.04 -15.24
C GLN A 68 2.66 30.49 -13.95
N GLU A 69 2.18 29.56 -13.12
CA GLU A 69 1.49 29.84 -11.86
C GLU A 69 2.40 29.70 -10.64
N ASP A 70 3.70 29.44 -10.86
CA ASP A 70 4.64 29.08 -9.79
C ASP A 70 4.11 27.91 -8.95
N ASN A 71 3.31 27.03 -9.55
CA ASN A 71 2.79 25.83 -8.92
C ASN A 71 3.83 24.72 -9.00
N PHE A 72 4.90 24.89 -8.23
CA PHE A 72 6.08 24.02 -8.26
C PHE A 72 5.79 22.57 -7.89
N ILE A 73 4.79 22.32 -7.04
CA ILE A 73 4.39 20.98 -6.65
C ILE A 73 3.73 20.24 -7.82
N GLU A 74 2.79 20.87 -8.52
CA GLU A 74 2.14 20.23 -9.66
C GLU A 74 3.06 20.12 -10.86
N GLU A 75 3.94 21.13 -11.09
CA GLU A 75 5.01 21.04 -12.10
C GLU A 75 5.89 19.81 -11.83
N GLY A 76 6.37 19.65 -10.59
CA GLY A 76 7.17 18.50 -10.18
C GLY A 76 6.42 17.17 -10.36
N ASN A 77 5.13 17.12 -10.01
CA ASN A 77 4.30 15.92 -10.18
C ASN A 77 4.19 15.51 -11.67
N CYS A 78 4.06 16.47 -12.58
CA CYS A 78 4.12 16.20 -14.02
C CYS A 78 5.44 15.52 -14.41
N LYS A 79 6.57 16.02 -13.89
CA LYS A 79 7.91 15.42 -14.15
C LYS A 79 8.02 14.00 -13.61
N VAL A 80 7.54 13.77 -12.38
CA VAL A 80 7.52 12.42 -11.80
C VAL A 80 6.72 11.46 -12.67
N MET A 81 5.51 11.84 -13.10
CA MET A 81 4.68 10.99 -13.95
C MET A 81 5.37 10.64 -15.28
N ARG A 82 5.88 11.65 -16.02
CA ARG A 82 6.57 11.38 -17.30
C ARG A 82 7.87 10.58 -17.16
N SER A 83 8.53 10.63 -16.00
CA SER A 83 9.77 9.87 -15.79
C SER A 83 9.57 8.36 -15.93
N PHE A 84 8.36 7.86 -15.69
CA PHE A 84 8.05 6.44 -15.86
C PHE A 84 7.77 6.03 -17.31
N ASP A 85 7.66 7.00 -18.23
CA ASP A 85 7.64 6.74 -19.67
C ASP A 85 9.07 6.61 -20.24
N ASP A 86 10.10 7.06 -19.49
CA ASP A 86 11.50 6.93 -19.89
C ASP A 86 11.94 5.44 -19.79
N GLU A 87 12.46 4.88 -20.90
CA GLU A 87 12.93 3.49 -20.94
C GLU A 87 14.26 3.27 -20.21
N ARG A 88 15.15 4.28 -20.25
CA ARG A 88 16.48 4.21 -19.65
C ARG A 88 16.46 4.78 -18.24
N LEU A 89 17.11 4.08 -17.32
CA LEU A 89 17.23 4.53 -15.92
C LEU A 89 17.92 5.90 -15.80
N ASP A 90 18.91 6.19 -16.62
CA ASP A 90 19.62 7.47 -16.59
C ASP A 90 18.69 8.63 -16.94
N ASP A 91 17.89 8.47 -17.99
CA ASP A 91 16.93 9.46 -18.46
C ASP A 91 15.82 9.67 -17.40
N ARG A 92 15.26 8.57 -16.87
CA ARG A 92 14.30 8.59 -15.75
C ARG A 92 14.85 9.33 -14.54
N THR A 93 16.10 9.05 -14.18
CA THR A 93 16.78 9.67 -13.04
C THR A 93 16.95 11.18 -13.25
N GLU A 94 17.32 11.60 -14.47
CA GLU A 94 17.44 13.02 -14.79
C GLU A 94 16.10 13.73 -14.72
N THR A 95 15.04 13.12 -15.24
CA THR A 95 13.67 13.64 -15.13
C THR A 95 13.22 13.79 -13.66
N LEU A 96 13.50 12.79 -12.81
CA LEU A 96 13.21 12.86 -11.37
C LEU A 96 14.05 13.94 -10.66
N ASN A 97 15.31 14.16 -11.07
CA ASN A 97 16.13 15.26 -10.57
C ASN A 97 15.54 16.63 -10.96
N GLN A 98 14.95 16.75 -12.16
CA GLN A 98 14.23 17.96 -12.53
C GLN A 98 12.99 18.18 -11.66
N ALA A 99 12.27 17.11 -11.28
CA ALA A 99 11.16 17.19 -10.33
C ALA A 99 11.62 17.72 -8.97
N ILE A 100 12.74 17.20 -8.45
CA ILE A 100 13.36 17.69 -7.19
C ILE A 100 13.67 19.19 -7.27
N LYS A 101 14.25 19.66 -8.38
CA LYS A 101 14.54 21.09 -8.58
C LYS A 101 13.26 21.94 -8.52
N CYS A 102 12.13 21.46 -9.05
CA CYS A 102 10.84 22.13 -8.92
C CYS A 102 10.41 22.17 -7.45
N TYR A 103 10.37 21.03 -6.77
CA TYR A 103 9.97 20.95 -5.37
C TYR A 103 10.84 21.80 -4.43
N GLN A 104 12.14 21.96 -4.73
CA GLN A 104 13.06 22.84 -4.00
C GLN A 104 12.66 24.32 -4.11
N LYS A 105 12.20 24.78 -5.27
CA LYS A 105 11.69 26.15 -5.43
C LYS A 105 10.48 26.40 -4.53
N GLY A 106 9.57 25.43 -4.43
CA GLY A 106 8.40 25.47 -3.56
C GLY A 106 8.66 25.10 -2.09
N ARG A 107 9.90 24.73 -1.72
CA ARG A 107 10.28 24.25 -0.37
C ARG A 107 9.42 23.08 0.13
N HIS A 108 9.13 22.12 -0.75
CA HIS A 108 8.33 20.95 -0.42
C HIS A 108 9.21 19.76 0.04
N ASP A 109 9.78 19.84 1.24
CA ASP A 109 10.77 18.90 1.78
C ASP A 109 10.34 17.42 1.74
N PHE A 110 9.05 17.15 1.98
CA PHE A 110 8.53 15.79 1.95
C PHE A 110 8.68 15.14 0.57
N VAL A 111 8.19 15.79 -0.49
CA VAL A 111 8.24 15.23 -1.86
C VAL A 111 9.65 15.25 -2.44
N ILE A 112 10.50 16.20 -2.03
CA ILE A 112 11.94 16.18 -2.34
C ILE A 112 12.53 14.86 -1.85
N LYS A 113 12.36 14.56 -0.56
CA LYS A 113 12.89 13.35 0.05
C LYS A 113 12.29 12.07 -0.54
N GLN A 114 10.98 12.04 -0.80
CA GLN A 114 10.35 10.89 -1.45
C GLN A 114 10.93 10.63 -2.84
N THR A 115 11.19 11.67 -3.61
CA THR A 115 11.76 11.55 -4.96
C THR A 115 13.22 11.11 -4.90
N GLU A 116 14.00 11.62 -3.95
CA GLU A 116 15.38 11.18 -3.68
C GLU A 116 15.43 9.69 -3.28
N ASP A 117 14.54 9.27 -2.37
CA ASP A 117 14.42 7.87 -1.96
C ASP A 117 14.01 6.98 -3.14
N GLN A 118 13.12 7.45 -4.03
CA GLN A 118 12.74 6.71 -5.24
C GLN A 118 13.92 6.54 -6.21
N ILE A 119 14.69 7.61 -6.48
CA ILE A 119 15.90 7.52 -7.31
C ILE A 119 16.90 6.53 -6.70
N LYS A 120 17.08 6.58 -5.37
CA LYS A 120 17.95 5.66 -4.66
C LYS A 120 17.49 4.21 -4.83
N LEU A 121 16.19 3.96 -4.72
CA LEU A 121 15.60 2.62 -4.88
C LEU A 121 15.82 2.08 -6.30
N LEU A 122 15.53 2.88 -7.34
CA LEU A 122 15.71 2.48 -8.73
C LEU A 122 17.18 2.10 -9.03
N LYS A 123 18.14 2.89 -8.53
CA LYS A 123 19.57 2.58 -8.66
C LYS A 123 19.94 1.28 -7.95
N TYR A 124 19.35 1.01 -6.79
CA TYR A 124 19.57 -0.23 -6.06
C TYR A 124 19.00 -1.42 -6.83
N GLN A 125 17.76 -1.32 -7.30
CA GLN A 125 17.08 -2.35 -8.09
C GLN A 125 17.85 -2.68 -9.36
N ARG A 126 18.37 -1.68 -10.08
CA ARG A 126 19.18 -1.94 -11.27
C ARG A 126 20.41 -2.79 -10.99
N ARG A 127 21.12 -2.51 -9.89
CA ARG A 127 22.26 -3.33 -9.45
C ARG A 127 21.83 -4.75 -9.09
N LEU A 128 20.67 -4.90 -8.45
CA LEU A 128 20.11 -6.23 -8.14
C LEU A 128 19.75 -7.01 -9.41
N GLU A 129 19.23 -6.35 -10.45
CA GLU A 129 18.97 -7.02 -11.74
C GLU A 129 20.26 -7.53 -12.37
N GLU A 130 21.34 -6.76 -12.31
CA GLU A 130 22.64 -7.13 -12.84
C GLU A 130 23.30 -8.27 -12.02
N GLU A 131 23.20 -8.21 -10.69
CA GLU A 131 23.79 -9.20 -9.78
C GLU A 131 23.03 -10.54 -9.80
N PHE A 132 21.70 -10.50 -9.78
CA PHE A 132 20.87 -11.70 -9.66
C PHE A 132 20.27 -12.19 -10.99
N ASN A 133 20.43 -11.42 -12.07
CA ASN A 133 19.85 -11.69 -13.40
C ASN A 133 18.33 -11.95 -13.34
N ARG A 134 17.63 -11.09 -12.60
CA ARG A 134 16.18 -11.17 -12.35
C ARG A 134 15.55 -9.77 -12.37
N PRO A 135 14.26 -9.63 -12.72
CA PRO A 135 13.62 -8.33 -12.71
C PRO A 135 13.46 -7.83 -11.27
N TYR A 136 13.85 -6.59 -11.02
CA TYR A 136 13.70 -5.88 -9.74
C TYR A 136 13.21 -4.44 -9.93
N MET A 137 13.36 -3.88 -11.13
CA MET A 137 12.94 -2.53 -11.45
C MET A 137 11.44 -2.33 -11.18
N ASP A 138 11.12 -1.12 -10.72
CA ASP A 138 9.77 -0.61 -10.47
C ASP A 138 8.96 -1.35 -9.39
N LEU A 139 9.58 -2.31 -8.69
CA LEU A 139 9.00 -2.83 -7.46
C LEU A 139 8.96 -1.72 -6.40
N SER A 140 7.95 -1.74 -5.55
CA SER A 140 8.02 -0.97 -4.31
C SER A 140 9.17 -1.47 -3.42
N LEU A 141 9.64 -0.64 -2.50
CA LEU A 141 10.61 -1.06 -1.47
C LEU A 141 10.13 -2.32 -0.71
N HIS A 142 8.83 -2.39 -0.40
CA HIS A 142 8.23 -3.56 0.22
C HIS A 142 8.41 -4.81 -0.64
N GLN A 143 8.02 -4.75 -1.92
CA GLN A 143 8.13 -5.88 -2.85
C GLN A 143 9.59 -6.27 -3.11
N THR A 144 10.51 -5.30 -3.12
CA THR A 144 11.94 -5.54 -3.27
C THR A 144 12.48 -6.34 -2.09
N ILE A 145 12.21 -5.90 -0.85
CA ILE A 145 12.61 -6.61 0.38
C ILE A 145 11.94 -7.99 0.44
N TYR A 146 10.67 -8.08 0.06
CA TYR A 146 9.92 -9.34 0.01
C TYR A 146 10.61 -10.34 -0.92
N ARG A 147 10.83 -9.95 -2.19
CA ARG A 147 11.46 -10.80 -3.22
C ARG A 147 12.85 -11.24 -2.80
N LEU A 148 13.69 -10.32 -2.31
CA LEU A 148 15.02 -10.66 -1.78
C LEU A 148 14.95 -11.69 -0.66
N THR A 149 13.94 -11.59 0.22
CA THR A 149 13.77 -12.53 1.32
C THR A 149 13.30 -13.91 0.83
N VAL A 150 12.37 -13.96 -0.14
CA VAL A 150 11.94 -15.22 -0.77
C VAL A 150 13.11 -15.90 -1.50
N GLU A 151 14.01 -15.12 -2.08
CA GLU A 151 15.21 -15.61 -2.77
C GLU A 151 16.39 -15.88 -1.83
N ASN A 152 16.16 -15.92 -0.51
CA ASN A 152 17.17 -16.18 0.52
C ASN A 152 18.33 -15.15 0.60
N ASN A 153 18.15 -13.97 0.00
CA ASN A 153 19.10 -12.84 0.04
C ASN A 153 18.93 -11.98 1.30
N PHE A 154 19.02 -12.61 2.48
CA PHE A 154 18.68 -11.97 3.77
C PHE A 154 19.58 -10.78 4.15
N LYS A 155 20.86 -10.80 3.77
CA LYS A 155 21.80 -9.71 4.07
C LYS A 155 21.41 -8.43 3.34
N VAL A 156 21.10 -8.56 2.05
CA VAL A 156 20.69 -7.46 1.17
C VAL A 156 19.34 -6.91 1.64
N SER A 157 18.38 -7.78 1.94
CA SER A 157 17.07 -7.43 2.52
C SER A 157 17.19 -6.59 3.81
N GLU A 158 18.05 -7.01 4.75
CA GLU A 158 18.30 -6.25 5.99
C GLU A 158 19.04 -4.92 5.74
N GLN A 159 19.92 -4.86 4.74
CA GLN A 159 20.59 -3.63 4.33
C GLN A 159 19.58 -2.60 3.81
N LEU A 160 18.71 -2.96 2.87
CA LEU A 160 17.65 -2.05 2.38
C LEU A 160 16.77 -1.56 3.52
N ARG A 161 16.36 -2.47 4.41
CA ARG A 161 15.54 -2.11 5.58
C ARG A 161 16.19 -0.99 6.41
N LYS A 162 17.49 -1.12 6.71
CA LYS A 162 18.23 -0.10 7.50
C LYS A 162 18.37 1.21 6.74
N GLU A 163 18.75 1.13 5.46
CA GLU A 163 19.01 2.29 4.62
C GLU A 163 17.76 3.14 4.36
N PHE A 164 16.62 2.51 4.12
CA PHE A 164 15.34 3.18 3.90
C PHE A 164 14.53 3.37 5.19
N LYS A 165 15.13 3.05 6.35
CA LYS A 165 14.53 3.21 7.69
C LYS A 165 13.13 2.60 7.77
N VAL A 166 12.97 1.39 7.22
CA VAL A 166 11.68 0.70 7.20
C VAL A 166 11.24 0.44 8.65
N PRO A 167 10.00 0.84 9.03
CA PRO A 167 9.50 0.63 10.38
C PRO A 167 9.58 -0.84 10.79
N ASP A 168 10.02 -1.11 12.03
CA ASP A 168 10.27 -2.48 12.52
C ASP A 168 9.03 -3.36 12.34
N ARG A 169 7.85 -2.90 12.79
CA ARG A 169 6.59 -3.64 12.62
C ARG A 169 6.30 -4.00 11.15
N ARG A 170 6.60 -3.11 10.19
CA ARG A 170 6.39 -3.37 8.75
C ARG A 170 7.36 -4.42 8.23
N TYR A 171 8.64 -4.30 8.59
CA TYR A 171 9.67 -5.25 8.17
C TYR A 171 9.39 -6.66 8.68
N TRP A 172 8.93 -6.79 9.93
CA TRP A 172 8.57 -8.09 10.49
C TRP A 172 7.45 -8.76 9.69
N TRP A 173 6.41 -8.03 9.31
CA TRP A 173 5.35 -8.58 8.44
C TRP A 173 5.89 -9.05 7.08
N ILE A 174 6.73 -8.24 6.43
CA ILE A 174 7.35 -8.60 5.15
C ILE A 174 8.14 -9.90 5.29
N LYS A 175 9.01 -9.97 6.31
CA LYS A 175 9.93 -11.09 6.49
C LYS A 175 9.21 -12.38 6.88
N ILE A 176 8.21 -12.33 7.76
CA ILE A 176 7.41 -13.50 8.14
C ILE A 176 6.69 -14.07 6.92
N GLN A 177 6.03 -13.21 6.13
CA GLN A 177 5.31 -13.65 4.93
C GLN A 177 6.26 -14.24 3.88
N ALA A 178 7.37 -13.56 3.60
CA ALA A 178 8.36 -14.02 2.63
C ALA A 178 9.04 -15.34 3.03
N LEU A 179 9.43 -15.51 4.30
CA LEU A 179 10.04 -16.75 4.78
C LEU A 179 9.06 -17.93 4.69
N ALA A 180 7.78 -17.70 5.00
CA ALA A 180 6.76 -18.73 4.88
C ALA A 180 6.44 -19.09 3.42
N GLU A 181 6.43 -18.11 2.51
CA GLU A 181 6.29 -18.36 1.07
C GLU A 181 7.46 -19.18 0.51
N ALA A 182 8.69 -18.88 0.94
CA ALA A 182 9.87 -19.65 0.57
C ALA A 182 9.93 -21.05 1.24
N GLY A 183 9.06 -21.34 2.21
CA GLY A 183 9.13 -22.57 3.00
C GLY A 183 10.31 -22.64 3.95
N GLU A 184 10.94 -21.49 4.25
CA GLU A 184 12.12 -21.36 5.10
C GLU A 184 11.74 -21.34 6.59
N TRP A 185 11.10 -22.42 7.04
CA TRP A 185 10.57 -22.57 8.40
C TRP A 185 11.67 -22.51 9.48
N VAL A 186 12.86 -22.99 9.16
CA VAL A 186 14.01 -22.95 10.08
C VAL A 186 14.47 -21.51 10.33
N GLU A 187 14.54 -20.70 9.27
CA GLU A 187 14.87 -19.28 9.40
C GLU A 187 13.73 -18.49 10.05
N LEU A 188 12.47 -18.89 9.83
CA LEU A 188 11.32 -18.31 10.52
C LEU A 188 11.37 -18.54 12.03
N ASP A 189 11.70 -19.75 12.48
CA ASP A 189 11.85 -20.08 13.91
C ASP A 189 13.05 -19.34 14.53
N LYS A 190 14.17 -19.23 13.82
CA LYS A 190 15.29 -18.39 14.28
C LYS A 190 14.87 -16.92 14.39
N PHE A 191 14.07 -16.43 13.44
CA PHE A 191 13.63 -15.04 13.42
C PHE A 191 12.67 -14.72 14.57
N SER A 192 11.76 -15.62 14.93
CA SER A 192 10.85 -15.44 16.07
C SER A 192 11.59 -15.31 17.41
N ARG A 193 12.71 -16.04 17.57
CA ARG A 193 13.52 -16.09 18.79
C ARG A 193 14.52 -14.93 18.94
N ASN A 194 14.78 -14.17 17.88
CA ASN A 194 15.81 -13.14 17.87
C ASN A 194 15.51 -11.99 18.85
N LYS A 195 14.28 -11.49 18.84
CA LYS A 195 13.77 -10.50 19.78
C LYS A 195 12.25 -10.58 19.84
N LYS A 196 11.65 -10.01 20.89
CA LYS A 196 10.19 -9.93 21.01
C LYS A 196 9.58 -9.29 19.74
N PRO A 197 8.72 -10.00 18.99
CA PRO A 197 8.17 -9.48 17.75
C PRO A 197 7.26 -8.27 18.00
N PRO A 198 7.46 -7.11 17.33
CA PRO A 198 6.54 -5.97 17.42
C PRO A 198 5.16 -6.24 16.80
N VAL A 199 5.04 -7.36 16.07
CA VAL A 199 3.80 -7.84 15.45
C VAL A 199 3.06 -8.87 16.30
N GLY A 200 3.66 -9.28 17.43
CA GLY A 200 3.17 -10.37 18.26
C GLY A 200 3.39 -11.77 17.65
N MET A 201 3.27 -12.80 18.48
CA MET A 201 3.48 -14.20 18.06
C MET A 201 2.31 -14.75 17.24
N GLU A 202 1.12 -14.14 17.36
CA GLU A 202 -0.05 -14.47 16.56
C GLU A 202 0.20 -14.29 15.05
N ALA A 203 1.08 -13.36 14.66
CA ALA A 203 1.44 -13.14 13.27
C ALA A 203 2.14 -14.36 12.66
N PHE A 204 3.03 -15.00 13.44
CA PHE A 204 3.72 -16.22 13.03
C PHE A 204 2.73 -17.37 12.87
N VAL A 205 1.83 -17.54 13.84
CA VAL A 205 0.79 -18.57 13.80
C VAL A 205 -0.12 -18.40 12.60
N GLU A 206 -0.59 -17.18 12.34
CA GLU A 206 -1.47 -16.89 11.21
C GLU A 206 -0.80 -17.21 9.87
N VAL A 207 0.46 -16.82 9.70
CA VAL A 207 1.17 -17.08 8.46
C VAL A 207 1.46 -18.56 8.28
N CYS A 208 1.91 -19.28 9.32
CA CYS A 208 2.10 -20.72 9.24
C CYS A 208 0.79 -21.46 8.90
N ALA A 209 -0.34 -21.03 9.48
CA ALA A 209 -1.65 -21.58 9.16
C ALA A 209 -2.05 -21.34 7.69
N LYS A 210 -1.78 -20.16 7.12
CA LYS A 210 -2.03 -19.85 5.71
C LYS A 210 -1.26 -20.75 4.75
N HIS A 211 -0.06 -21.16 5.13
CA HIS A 211 0.77 -22.08 4.35
C HIS A 211 0.60 -23.55 4.77
N HIS A 212 -0.47 -23.88 5.51
CA HIS A 212 -0.82 -25.22 5.95
C HIS A 212 0.24 -25.95 6.79
N ASN A 213 1.18 -25.22 7.40
CA ASN A 213 2.18 -25.78 8.30
C ASN A 213 1.71 -25.70 9.76
N VAL A 214 0.81 -26.61 10.12
CA VAL A 214 0.24 -26.72 11.47
C VAL A 214 1.32 -27.00 12.52
N ASN A 215 2.31 -27.84 12.18
CA ASN A 215 3.38 -28.21 13.11
C ASN A 215 4.22 -27.00 13.53
N GLU A 216 4.59 -26.16 12.55
CA GLU A 216 5.33 -24.93 12.82
C GLU A 216 4.47 -23.92 13.59
N ALA A 217 3.20 -23.76 13.19
CA ALA A 217 2.26 -22.86 13.87
C ALA A 217 2.10 -23.18 15.36
N MET A 218 2.07 -24.47 15.72
CA MET A 218 1.91 -24.91 17.10
C MET A 218 3.11 -24.57 18.00
N LYS A 219 4.32 -24.39 17.43
CA LYS A 219 5.52 -23.98 18.21
C LYS A 219 5.36 -22.59 18.81
N TYR A 220 4.71 -21.68 18.09
CA TYR A 220 4.53 -20.29 18.54
C TYR A 220 3.32 -20.13 19.47
N MET A 221 2.42 -21.12 19.51
CA MET A 221 1.14 -21.05 20.23
C MET A 221 1.30 -20.87 21.75
N SER A 222 2.41 -21.35 22.34
CA SER A 222 2.70 -21.18 23.77
C SER A 222 3.00 -19.72 24.15
N GLU A 223 3.46 -18.92 23.20
CA GLU A 223 3.86 -17.52 23.40
C GLU A 223 2.81 -16.52 22.91
N VAL A 224 1.71 -17.00 22.32
CA VAL A 224 0.55 -16.18 21.96
C VAL A 224 -0.19 -15.76 23.23
N SER A 225 -0.67 -14.51 23.26
CA SER A 225 -1.42 -14.01 24.41
C SER A 225 -2.72 -14.80 24.62
N PRO A 226 -3.18 -15.00 25.87
CA PRO A 226 -4.37 -15.79 26.16
C PRO A 226 -5.61 -15.33 25.37
N GLU A 227 -5.77 -14.02 25.18
CA GLU A 227 -6.92 -13.40 24.50
C GLU A 227 -6.96 -13.72 23.00
N GLN A 228 -5.81 -14.03 22.40
CA GLN A 228 -5.70 -14.33 20.97
C GLN A 228 -5.56 -15.83 20.69
N LYS A 229 -5.26 -16.64 21.72
CA LYS A 229 -4.94 -18.06 21.60
C LYS A 229 -6.07 -18.87 20.95
N VAL A 230 -7.32 -18.65 21.36
CA VAL A 230 -8.49 -19.32 20.77
C VAL A 230 -8.62 -18.98 19.28
N ARG A 231 -8.47 -17.69 18.92
CA ARG A 231 -8.54 -17.25 17.51
C ARG A 231 -7.43 -17.87 16.67
N CYS A 232 -6.23 -17.98 17.22
CA CYS A 232 -5.08 -18.59 16.57
C CYS A 232 -5.28 -20.10 16.37
N LEU A 233 -5.76 -20.83 17.37
CA LEU A 233 -6.06 -22.27 17.27
C LEU A 233 -7.11 -22.57 16.21
N VAL A 234 -8.16 -21.74 16.13
CA VAL A 234 -9.17 -21.84 15.06
C VAL A 234 -8.55 -21.61 13.69
N LYS A 235 -7.67 -20.61 13.52
CA LYS A 235 -6.97 -20.35 12.24
C LYS A 235 -6.09 -21.52 11.82
N VAL A 236 -5.43 -22.18 12.77
CA VAL A 236 -4.62 -23.40 12.54
C VAL A 236 -5.48 -24.62 12.20
N GLY A 237 -6.81 -24.54 12.41
CA GLY A 237 -7.74 -25.64 12.17
C GLY A 237 -7.90 -26.59 13.35
N ASN A 238 -7.23 -26.34 14.48
CA ASN A 238 -7.36 -27.15 15.69
C ASN A 238 -8.53 -26.67 16.57
N LYS A 239 -9.75 -26.89 16.07
CA LYS A 239 -10.99 -26.44 16.72
C LYS A 239 -11.23 -27.10 18.08
N LYS A 240 -10.75 -28.33 18.28
CA LYS A 240 -10.86 -29.05 19.55
C LYS A 240 -10.05 -28.34 20.64
N ALA A 241 -8.75 -28.12 20.40
CA ALA A 241 -7.91 -27.38 21.35
C ALA A 241 -8.41 -25.94 21.56
N ALA A 242 -8.99 -25.31 20.53
CA ALA A 242 -9.61 -24.00 20.66
C ALA A 242 -10.81 -24.01 21.63
N ALA A 243 -11.68 -25.03 21.53
CA ALA A 243 -12.81 -25.19 22.44
C ALA A 243 -12.36 -25.47 23.88
N ASP A 244 -11.38 -26.35 24.07
CA ASP A 244 -10.82 -26.67 25.38
C ASP A 244 -10.22 -25.41 26.03
N THR A 245 -9.44 -24.63 25.27
CA THR A 245 -8.86 -23.34 25.74
C THR A 245 -9.94 -22.33 26.11
N ALA A 246 -11.00 -22.20 25.30
CA ALA A 246 -12.11 -21.29 25.58
C ALA A 246 -12.88 -21.68 26.86
N PHE A 247 -13.03 -22.99 27.10
CA PHE A 247 -13.63 -23.51 28.32
C PHE A 247 -12.76 -23.28 29.55
N GLU A 248 -11.44 -23.49 29.46
CA GLU A 248 -10.47 -23.17 30.51
C GLU A 248 -10.50 -21.68 30.87
N ASN A 249 -10.59 -20.81 29.86
CA ASN A 249 -10.76 -19.36 30.03
C ASN A 249 -12.12 -18.97 30.63
N ARG A 250 -13.07 -19.91 30.75
CA ARG A 250 -14.46 -19.66 31.16
C ARG A 250 -15.15 -18.59 30.31
N ASN A 251 -14.79 -18.49 29.04
CA ASN A 251 -15.29 -17.46 28.14
C ASN A 251 -16.33 -18.05 27.17
N GLU A 252 -17.61 -17.77 27.44
CA GLU A 252 -18.70 -18.25 26.60
C GLU A 252 -18.68 -17.64 25.18
N GLU A 253 -18.20 -16.40 25.03
CA GLU A 253 -18.07 -15.76 23.72
C GLU A 253 -17.04 -16.46 22.84
N GLU A 254 -15.92 -16.90 23.43
CA GLU A 254 -14.90 -17.70 22.73
C GLU A 254 -15.44 -19.05 22.29
N LEU A 255 -16.22 -19.73 23.14
CA LEU A 255 -16.90 -20.98 22.78
C LEU A 255 -17.90 -20.78 21.63
N ASN A 256 -18.67 -19.68 21.65
CA ASN A 256 -19.58 -19.32 20.57
C ASN A 256 -18.82 -19.03 19.28
N PHE A 257 -17.67 -18.36 19.37
CA PHE A 257 -16.81 -18.12 18.21
C PHE A 257 -16.31 -19.43 17.60
N VAL A 258 -15.82 -20.38 18.40
CA VAL A 258 -15.39 -21.71 17.90
C VAL A 258 -16.56 -22.45 17.25
N LEU A 259 -17.74 -22.43 17.88
CA LEU A 259 -18.94 -23.07 17.35
C LEU A 259 -19.38 -22.48 16.01
N SER A 260 -19.26 -21.15 15.82
CA SER A 260 -19.54 -20.49 14.54
C SER A 260 -18.61 -20.91 13.39
N LYS A 261 -17.45 -21.51 13.71
CA LYS A 261 -16.46 -22.00 12.76
C LYS A 261 -16.49 -23.52 12.59
N CYS A 262 -17.38 -24.22 13.29
CA CYS A 262 -17.60 -25.66 13.12
C CYS A 262 -18.46 -25.92 11.87
N GLY A 263 -18.06 -26.90 11.06
CA GLY A 263 -18.82 -27.34 9.88
C GLY A 263 -19.61 -28.62 10.13
N HIS A 264 -20.19 -29.19 9.08
CA HIS A 264 -20.95 -30.45 9.16
C HIS A 264 -20.11 -31.64 9.64
N SER A 265 -18.80 -31.63 9.40
CA SER A 265 -17.84 -32.65 9.88
C SER A 265 -17.61 -32.62 11.39
N ASP A 266 -17.95 -31.53 12.07
CA ASP A 266 -17.54 -31.29 13.46
C ASP A 266 -18.65 -31.61 14.47
N ARG A 267 -19.62 -32.48 14.10
CA ARG A 267 -20.84 -32.74 14.90
C ARG A 267 -20.55 -33.13 16.35
N GLN A 268 -19.56 -34.00 16.58
CA GLN A 268 -19.13 -34.42 17.91
C GLN A 268 -18.51 -33.26 18.72
N LEU A 269 -17.75 -32.39 18.05
CA LEU A 269 -17.18 -31.21 18.68
C LEU A 269 -18.26 -30.20 19.05
N VAL A 270 -19.27 -30.00 18.19
CA VAL A 270 -20.41 -29.13 18.48
C VAL A 270 -21.19 -29.61 19.70
N GLU A 271 -21.43 -30.91 19.84
CA GLU A 271 -22.06 -31.50 21.02
C GLU A 271 -21.21 -31.30 22.28
N SER A 272 -19.89 -31.49 22.17
CA SER A 272 -18.95 -31.26 23.26
C SER A 272 -18.93 -29.79 23.72
N ILE A 273 -18.91 -28.83 22.77
CA ILE A 273 -18.96 -27.39 23.07
C ILE A 273 -20.29 -27.03 23.76
N LYS A 274 -21.42 -27.58 23.32
CA LYS A 274 -22.72 -27.36 23.98
C LYS A 274 -22.72 -27.86 25.43
N SER A 275 -22.12 -29.01 25.70
CA SER A 275 -21.94 -29.52 27.06
C SER A 275 -21.04 -28.62 27.90
N MET A 276 -19.90 -28.17 27.35
CA MET A 276 -19.00 -27.23 28.02
C MET A 276 -19.71 -25.93 28.42
N LYS A 277 -20.56 -25.38 27.53
CA LYS A 277 -21.37 -24.21 27.82
C LYS A 277 -22.36 -24.44 28.97
N GLN A 278 -23.06 -25.58 28.99
CA GLN A 278 -23.98 -25.92 30.08
C GLN A 278 -23.26 -26.00 31.43
N GLN A 279 -22.05 -26.58 31.45
CA GLN A 279 -21.24 -26.67 32.67
C GLN A 279 -20.76 -25.30 33.18
N LEU A 280 -20.52 -24.34 32.29
CA LEU A 280 -20.20 -22.96 32.69
C LEU A 280 -21.42 -22.23 33.26
N GLY A 281 -22.60 -22.45 32.70
CA GLY A 281 -23.86 -21.88 33.19
C GLY A 281 -24.28 -22.40 34.57
N LEU A 282 -23.97 -23.65 34.90
CA LEU A 282 -24.28 -24.28 36.20
C LEU A 282 -23.34 -23.86 37.34
N LYS A 283 -22.22 -23.19 37.04
CA LYS A 283 -21.21 -22.74 38.01
C LYS A 283 -21.26 -21.23 38.32
N ARG A 284 -22.29 -20.53 37.82
CA ARG A 284 -22.63 -19.15 38.24
C ARG A 284 -23.52 -19.19 39.47
#